data_AF-A0A3D4NGL4-F1
#
_entry.id   AF-A0A3D4NGL4-F1
#
_cell.length_a   1.000
_cell.length_b   1.000
_cell.length_c   1.000
_cell.angle_alpha   90.00
_cell.angle_beta   90.00
_cell.angle_gamma   90.00
#
_symmetry.space_group_name_H-M   'P 1'
#
loop_
_entity.id
_entity.type
_entity.pdbx_description
1 polymer ?
#
loop_
_entity_poly.entity_id
_entity_poly.type
_entity_poly.pdbx_seq_one_letter_code
_entity_poly.pdbx_strand_id
1 'polypeptide(L)'
;MTKTLHHRACHLCEAICGLTIETTEVEGRVQITSIKGDAQDTFSRGHICPKAVALQDIQNDPDRLRQPMRRVGREWQPIEWEDAFNLVAERLAAIQKRHGQNAVAVYQGNPSVHNYGLMTHSNYFLGLLKTRNRFSATSVDQLPHHLTSHLMYGHGLLLPIPDIDHTDFMLILGGNPLASNGSIMTVPDVEKRLKAIQARGGKVVVVDPRRSETAAMADQHLFVRPGGDAALLFGLLNTLFAEGLTRDSHLPVDGLEEVRAAVASFTAEAMSPLCAVPAEQIRQLARDFAAAPTAVCYGRMGVSTQAFGTLCHWVVQLINLVTGNLDRVGGALCTEPAVDLVASTSGGHFNL
;
A
#
# COMPACT_ATOMS: atom_id res chain seq x y z
N MET A 1 -33.67 9.63 25.85
CA MET A 1 -32.24 9.39 25.55
C MET A 1 -31.84 10.36 24.44
N THR A 2 -30.91 11.27 24.72
CA THR A 2 -30.41 12.21 23.70
C THR A 2 -29.48 11.46 22.76
N LYS A 3 -29.74 11.55 21.45
CA LYS A 3 -28.85 11.05 20.42
C LYS A 3 -27.85 12.15 20.05
N THR A 4 -26.58 11.78 19.95
CA THR A 4 -25.52 12.65 19.42
C THR A 4 -24.96 12.02 18.15
N LEU A 5 -24.87 12.82 17.10
CA LEU A 5 -24.29 12.42 15.83
C LEU A 5 -22.84 12.91 15.74
N HIS A 6 -21.93 12.02 15.35
CA HIS A 6 -20.51 12.31 15.17
C HIS A 6 -20.09 12.02 13.73
N HIS A 7 -19.35 12.94 13.12
CA HIS A 7 -18.66 12.71 11.85
C HIS A 7 -17.20 12.33 12.13
N ARG A 8 -16.76 11.17 11.64
CA ARG A 8 -15.41 10.63 11.89
C ARG A 8 -14.87 9.96 10.64
N ALA A 9 -13.55 9.90 10.53
CA ALA A 9 -12.92 9.06 9.53
C ALA A 9 -12.68 7.65 10.08
N CYS A 10 -12.87 6.62 9.25
CA CYS A 10 -12.55 5.25 9.60
C CYS A 10 -11.03 5.08 9.75
N HIS A 11 -10.60 4.59 10.91
CA HIS A 11 -9.17 4.47 11.27
C HIS A 11 -8.63 3.04 11.16
N LEU A 12 -9.30 2.14 10.42
CA LEU A 12 -8.87 0.74 10.31
C LEU A 12 -7.91 0.48 9.13
N CYS A 13 -8.07 1.22 8.04
CA CYS A 13 -7.20 1.11 6.85
C CYS A 13 -6.93 2.49 6.29
N GLU A 14 -6.02 2.59 5.33
CA GLU A 14 -5.62 3.87 4.71
C GLU A 14 -6.68 4.49 3.80
N ALA A 15 -7.79 3.79 3.50
CA ALA A 15 -8.88 4.35 2.68
C ALA A 15 -9.67 5.49 3.35
N ILE A 16 -9.56 5.65 4.69
CA ILE A 16 -10.07 6.79 5.47
C ILE A 16 -11.55 7.13 5.14
N CYS A 17 -12.40 6.12 4.98
CA CYS A 17 -13.81 6.36 4.63
C CYS A 17 -14.50 7.25 5.67
N GLY A 18 -15.26 8.27 5.23
CA GLY A 18 -16.11 9.07 6.11
C GLY A 18 -17.25 8.27 6.74
N LEU A 19 -17.46 8.46 8.04
CA LEU A 19 -18.45 7.78 8.87
C LEU A 19 -19.36 8.77 9.60
N THR A 20 -20.63 8.40 9.73
CA THR A 20 -21.58 8.97 10.67
C THR A 20 -21.83 7.96 11.79
N ILE A 21 -21.55 8.37 13.03
CA ILE A 21 -21.70 7.53 14.23
C ILE A 21 -22.75 8.17 15.14
N GLU A 22 -23.83 7.45 15.42
CA GLU A 22 -24.82 7.86 16.42
C GLU A 22 -24.47 7.23 17.77
N THR A 23 -24.49 8.04 18.82
CA THR A 23 -24.34 7.59 20.20
C THR A 23 -25.51 8.04 21.06
N THR A 24 -25.84 7.26 22.08
CA THR A 24 -26.77 7.63 23.15
C THR A 24 -26.11 7.47 24.50
N GLU A 25 -26.52 8.27 25.46
CA GLU A 25 -26.12 8.09 26.86
C GLU A 25 -27.21 7.31 27.62
N VAL A 26 -26.79 6.22 28.25
CA VAL A 26 -27.62 5.35 29.10
C VAL A 26 -26.85 5.08 30.39
N GLU A 27 -27.41 5.49 31.53
CA GLU A 27 -26.79 5.28 32.86
C GLU A 27 -25.34 5.83 32.96
N GLY A 28 -25.09 7.01 32.37
CA GLY A 28 -23.77 7.65 32.35
C GLY A 28 -22.76 6.98 31.42
N ARG A 29 -23.20 6.03 30.58
CA ARG A 29 -22.35 5.34 29.60
C ARG A 29 -22.75 5.71 28.18
N VAL A 30 -21.76 6.07 27.38
CA VAL A 30 -21.93 6.29 25.93
C VAL A 30 -22.04 4.94 25.24
N GLN A 31 -23.15 4.73 24.53
CA GLN A 31 -23.39 3.56 23.70
C GLN A 31 -23.46 3.96 22.23
N ILE A 32 -22.81 3.19 21.36
CA ILE A 32 -22.91 3.34 19.91
C ILE A 32 -24.22 2.67 19.47
N THR A 33 -25.09 3.42 18.79
CA THR A 33 -26.38 2.93 18.31
C THR A 33 -26.43 2.72 16.80
N SER A 34 -25.54 3.38 16.05
CA SER A 34 -25.44 3.22 14.60
C SER A 34 -24.07 3.67 14.09
N ILE A 35 -23.53 2.96 13.11
CA ILE A 35 -22.37 3.37 12.30
C ILE A 35 -22.78 3.27 10.83
N LYS A 36 -22.70 4.38 10.10
CA LYS A 36 -23.03 4.46 8.67
C LYS A 36 -21.95 5.22 7.93
N GLY A 37 -21.93 5.12 6.61
CA GLY A 37 -21.10 6.00 5.78
C GLY A 37 -21.63 7.43 5.80
N ASP A 38 -20.72 8.39 5.76
CA ASP A 38 -21.08 9.79 5.56
C ASP A 38 -21.34 10.05 4.08
N ALA A 39 -22.60 10.35 3.73
CA ALA A 39 -23.00 10.62 2.35
C ALA A 39 -22.39 11.92 1.78
N GLN A 40 -21.92 12.83 2.64
CA GLN A 40 -21.28 14.08 2.24
C GLN A 40 -19.75 13.96 2.13
N ASP A 41 -19.17 12.83 2.56
CA ASP A 41 -17.73 12.60 2.41
C ASP A 41 -17.38 12.46 0.92
N THR A 42 -16.57 13.38 0.41
CA THR A 42 -16.24 13.43 -1.02
C THR A 42 -15.41 12.24 -1.48
N PHE A 43 -14.69 11.61 -0.55
CA PHE A 43 -13.78 10.53 -0.86
C PHE A 43 -14.48 9.18 -0.94
N SER A 44 -15.23 8.81 0.10
CA SER A 44 -15.97 7.55 0.17
C SER A 44 -17.40 7.62 -0.36
N ARG A 45 -18.01 8.81 -0.45
CA ARG A 45 -19.38 9.03 -0.96
C ARG A 45 -20.40 8.13 -0.25
N GLY A 46 -20.27 8.00 1.07
CA GLY A 46 -21.12 7.13 1.90
C GLY A 46 -20.77 5.64 1.85
N HIS A 47 -19.74 5.22 1.11
CA HIS A 47 -19.30 3.84 1.13
C HIS A 47 -18.64 3.48 2.46
N ILE A 48 -19.03 2.33 3.01
CA ILE A 48 -18.35 1.65 4.11
C ILE A 48 -18.22 0.16 3.82
N CYS A 49 -17.18 -0.46 4.36
CA CYS A 49 -16.95 -1.91 4.26
C CYS A 49 -17.26 -2.58 5.61
N PRO A 50 -17.32 -3.93 5.69
CA PRO A 50 -17.62 -4.65 6.93
C PRO A 50 -16.71 -4.29 8.10
N LYS A 51 -15.46 -3.87 7.83
CA LYS A 51 -14.51 -3.41 8.85
C LYS A 51 -15.06 -2.21 9.64
N ALA A 52 -15.69 -1.25 8.97
CA ALA A 52 -16.23 -0.05 9.62
C ALA A 52 -17.41 -0.40 10.53
N VAL A 53 -18.25 -1.36 10.13
CA VAL A 53 -19.38 -1.84 10.94
C VAL A 53 -18.87 -2.48 12.24
N ALA A 54 -17.79 -3.25 12.16
CA ALA A 54 -17.15 -3.92 13.30
C ALA A 54 -16.42 -2.98 14.28
N LEU A 55 -16.37 -1.66 14.03
CA LEU A 55 -15.76 -0.71 14.97
C LEU A 55 -16.43 -0.73 16.35
N GLN A 56 -17.73 -0.98 16.40
CA GLN A 56 -18.45 -1.14 17.66
C GLN A 56 -17.97 -2.36 18.44
N ASP A 57 -17.70 -3.46 17.75
CA ASP A 57 -17.22 -4.70 18.36
C ASP A 57 -15.82 -4.49 18.94
N ILE A 58 -14.92 -3.82 18.21
CA ILE A 58 -13.58 -3.45 18.69
C ILE A 58 -13.65 -2.53 19.91
N GLN A 59 -14.57 -1.55 19.91
CA GLN A 59 -14.73 -0.61 21.02
C GLN A 59 -15.25 -1.30 22.28
N ASN A 60 -16.16 -2.27 22.12
CA ASN A 60 -16.85 -2.94 23.22
C ASN A 60 -16.26 -4.31 23.57
N ASP A 61 -15.16 -4.69 22.92
CA ASP A 61 -14.48 -5.97 23.15
C ASP A 61 -14.18 -6.14 24.65
N PRO A 62 -14.68 -7.24 25.28
CA PRO A 62 -14.45 -7.49 26.71
C PRO A 62 -12.97 -7.69 27.04
N ASP A 63 -12.15 -8.14 26.08
CA ASP A 63 -10.73 -8.41 26.24
C ASP A 63 -9.86 -7.17 25.97
N ARG A 64 -10.47 -6.02 25.62
CA ARG A 64 -9.75 -4.77 25.40
C ARG A 64 -8.96 -4.36 26.64
N LEU A 65 -7.64 -4.22 26.49
CA LEU A 65 -6.77 -3.73 27.56
C LEU A 65 -7.13 -2.30 27.97
N ARG A 66 -7.32 -2.08 29.29
CA ARG A 66 -7.71 -0.79 29.89
C ARG A 66 -6.66 -0.22 30.84
N GLN A 67 -5.63 -0.99 31.15
CA GLN A 67 -4.51 -0.63 32.02
C GLN A 67 -3.26 -1.44 31.62
N PRO A 68 -2.06 -1.00 32.00
CA PRO A 68 -0.84 -1.76 31.77
C PRO A 68 -0.86 -3.12 32.47
N MET A 69 -0.27 -4.12 31.81
CA MET A 69 -0.16 -5.49 32.33
C MET A 69 1.31 -5.88 32.41
N ARG A 70 1.72 -6.49 33.52
CA ARG A 70 3.07 -7.01 33.75
C ARG A 70 3.03 -8.52 33.92
N ARG A 71 3.96 -9.23 33.28
CA ARG A 71 4.12 -10.67 33.47
C ARG A 71 4.99 -10.95 34.70
N VAL A 72 4.48 -11.76 35.64
CA VAL A 72 5.21 -12.27 36.81
C VAL A 72 5.19 -13.80 36.72
N GLY A 73 6.35 -14.41 36.45
CA GLY A 73 6.42 -15.83 36.10
C GLY A 73 5.64 -16.14 34.83
N ARG A 74 4.53 -16.89 34.97
CA ARG A 74 3.62 -17.27 33.87
C ARG A 74 2.32 -16.46 33.82
N GLU A 75 2.07 -15.60 34.80
CA GLU A 75 0.80 -14.89 34.93
C GLU A 75 0.94 -13.41 34.56
N TRP A 76 -0.15 -12.83 34.05
CA TRP A 76 -0.26 -11.39 33.78
C TRP A 76 -1.05 -10.72 34.90
N GLN A 77 -0.49 -9.64 35.44
CA GLN A 77 -1.06 -8.88 36.54
C GLN A 77 -1.16 -7.40 36.13
N PRO A 78 -2.27 -6.71 36.47
CA PRO A 78 -2.37 -5.28 36.21
C PRO A 78 -1.38 -4.50 37.08
N ILE A 79 -0.86 -3.39 36.54
CA ILE A 79 0.00 -2.45 37.27
C ILE A 79 -0.42 -1.01 36.95
N GLU A 80 -0.06 -0.07 37.82
CA GLU A 80 -0.30 1.35 37.60
C GLU A 80 0.57 1.90 36.46
N TRP A 81 0.10 2.98 35.82
CA TRP A 81 0.82 3.62 34.71
C TRP A 81 2.21 4.13 35.11
N GLU A 82 2.35 4.71 36.30
CA GLU A 82 3.65 5.20 36.79
C GLU A 82 4.66 4.06 36.95
N ASP A 83 4.24 2.94 37.53
CA ASP A 83 5.07 1.73 37.66
C ASP A 83 5.46 1.16 36.29
N ALA A 84 4.55 1.19 35.32
CA ALA A 84 4.82 0.72 33.96
C ALA A 84 5.88 1.60 33.28
N PHE A 85 5.77 2.92 33.39
CA PHE A 85 6.75 3.84 32.81
C PHE A 85 8.12 3.70 33.48
N ASN A 86 8.18 3.63 34.81
CA ASN A 86 9.43 3.45 35.55
C ASN A 86 10.12 2.14 35.15
N LEU A 87 9.36 1.04 35.11
CA LEU A 87 9.87 -0.27 34.69
C LEU A 87 10.46 -0.25 33.28
N VAL A 88 9.75 0.33 32.31
CA VAL A 88 10.21 0.40 30.91
C VAL A 88 11.46 1.28 30.79
N ALA A 89 11.46 2.45 31.43
CA ALA A 89 12.60 3.37 31.40
C ALA A 89 13.86 2.74 32.00
N GLU A 90 13.77 2.15 33.18
CA GLU A 90 14.89 1.46 33.85
C GLU A 90 15.45 0.32 32.98
N ARG A 91 14.56 -0.50 32.41
CA ARG A 91 14.96 -1.66 31.60
C ARG A 91 15.63 -1.25 30.30
N LEU A 92 15.06 -0.30 29.57
CA LEU A 92 15.66 0.20 28.33
C LEU A 92 17.05 0.80 28.62
N ALA A 93 17.16 1.65 29.64
CA ALA A 93 18.44 2.27 30.03
C ALA A 93 19.49 1.23 30.44
N ALA A 94 19.13 0.25 31.29
CA ALA A 94 20.05 -0.79 31.73
C ALA A 94 20.54 -1.68 30.58
N ILE A 95 19.64 -2.07 29.67
CA ILE A 95 19.98 -2.87 28.48
C ILE A 95 20.94 -2.09 27.58
N GLN A 96 20.64 -0.83 27.27
CA GLN A 96 21.50 -0.02 26.41
C GLN A 96 22.85 0.29 27.05
N LYS A 97 22.90 0.50 28.38
CA LYS A 97 24.17 0.68 29.11
C LYS A 97 25.07 -0.55 29.02
N ARG A 98 24.49 -1.75 29.06
CA ARG A 98 25.25 -3.01 29.05
C ARG A 98 25.61 -3.49 27.65
N HIS A 99 24.73 -3.27 26.67
CA HIS A 99 24.80 -3.92 25.35
C HIS A 99 24.81 -2.95 24.17
N GLY A 100 24.76 -1.64 24.42
CA GLY A 100 24.77 -0.59 23.40
C GLY A 100 23.37 -0.25 22.85
N GLN A 101 23.31 0.79 22.01
CA GLN A 101 22.05 1.38 21.54
C GLN A 101 21.20 0.41 20.70
N ASN A 102 21.83 -0.48 19.93
CA ASN A 102 21.15 -1.46 19.07
C ASN A 102 20.69 -2.73 19.80
N ALA A 103 20.89 -2.83 21.12
CA ALA A 103 20.35 -3.93 21.92
C ALA A 103 18.83 -3.83 22.14
N VAL A 104 18.21 -2.72 21.74
CA VAL A 104 16.76 -2.52 21.72
C VAL A 104 16.30 -2.34 20.28
N ALA A 105 15.09 -2.82 20.00
CA ALA A 105 14.43 -2.68 18.71
C ALA A 105 13.01 -2.15 18.92
N VAL A 106 12.48 -1.46 17.91
CA VAL A 106 11.08 -1.02 17.92
C VAL A 106 10.38 -1.56 16.68
N TYR A 107 9.18 -2.08 16.89
CA TYR A 107 8.22 -2.38 15.84
C TYR A 107 7.01 -1.46 15.98
N GLN A 108 6.81 -0.54 15.04
CA GLN A 108 5.61 0.30 14.99
C GLN A 108 4.45 -0.46 14.35
N GLY A 109 3.35 -0.63 15.10
CA GLY A 109 2.12 -1.26 14.61
C GLY A 109 1.41 -0.44 13.52
N ASN A 110 0.38 -1.04 12.91
CA ASN A 110 -0.43 -0.47 11.84
C ASN A 110 -1.92 -0.42 12.27
N PRO A 111 -2.67 0.65 11.99
CA PRO A 111 -2.25 1.90 11.35
C PRO A 111 -1.76 2.98 12.34
N SER A 112 -0.49 3.38 12.19
CA SER A 112 0.10 4.50 12.94
C SER A 112 -0.35 5.86 12.41
N VAL A 113 -0.68 5.95 11.12
CA VAL A 113 -1.08 7.18 10.41
C VAL A 113 -2.42 7.77 10.90
N HIS A 114 -3.23 6.99 11.62
CA HIS A 114 -4.50 7.46 12.19
C HIS A 114 -4.38 7.86 13.67
N ASN A 115 -3.18 7.84 14.23
CA ASN A 115 -2.94 8.14 15.64
C ASN A 115 -2.11 9.41 15.79
N TYR A 116 -2.78 10.50 16.15
CA TYR A 116 -2.13 11.80 16.37
C TYR A 116 -0.98 11.75 17.36
N GLY A 117 -1.10 10.97 18.44
CA GLY A 117 -0.04 10.81 19.43
C GLY A 117 1.21 10.19 18.83
N LEU A 118 1.05 9.12 18.05
CA LEU A 118 2.15 8.50 17.32
C LEU A 118 2.73 9.46 16.27
N MET A 119 1.90 10.15 15.48
CA MET A 119 2.38 11.08 14.44
C MET A 119 3.23 12.23 15.02
N THR A 120 2.82 12.77 16.17
CA THR A 120 3.45 13.96 16.77
C THR A 120 4.58 13.63 17.74
N HIS A 121 4.53 12.49 18.44
CA HIS A 121 5.49 12.18 19.52
C HIS A 121 6.45 11.04 19.20
N SER A 122 6.12 10.13 18.28
CA SER A 122 6.91 8.89 18.10
C SER A 122 8.34 9.16 17.64
N ASN A 123 8.55 10.11 16.72
CA ASN A 123 9.90 10.43 16.21
C ASN A 123 10.82 10.97 17.32
N TYR A 124 10.29 11.72 18.29
CA TYR A 124 11.06 12.20 19.43
C TYR A 124 11.48 11.03 20.33
N PHE A 125 10.54 10.16 20.71
CA PHE A 125 10.85 9.00 21.54
C PHE A 125 11.83 8.04 20.85
N LEU A 126 11.59 7.70 19.59
CA LEU A 126 12.47 6.81 18.82
C LEU A 126 13.85 7.42 18.58
N GLY A 127 13.92 8.75 18.39
CA GLY A 127 15.16 9.49 18.29
C GLY A 127 16.03 9.33 19.54
N LEU A 128 15.42 9.38 20.73
CA LEU A 128 16.13 9.21 22.01
C LEU A 128 16.69 7.81 22.22
N LEU A 129 16.05 6.77 21.67
CA LEU A 129 16.58 5.40 21.73
C LEU A 129 17.89 5.24 20.95
N LYS A 130 18.13 6.07 19.92
CA LYS A 130 19.31 6.00 19.03
C LYS A 130 19.58 4.61 18.41
N THR A 131 18.60 3.70 18.45
CA THR A 131 18.70 2.38 17.83
C THR A 131 18.47 2.49 16.32
N ARG A 132 19.25 1.71 15.55
CA ARG A 132 19.06 1.50 14.11
C ARG A 132 18.05 0.38 13.84
N ASN A 133 17.66 -0.39 14.86
CA ASN A 133 16.69 -1.49 14.74
C ASN A 133 15.27 -0.94 14.83
N ARG A 134 14.82 -0.32 13.73
CA ARG A 134 13.49 0.26 13.59
C ARG A 134 12.73 -0.47 12.48
N PHE A 135 11.60 -1.02 12.87
CA PHE A 135 10.72 -1.79 12.00
C PHE A 135 9.30 -1.23 12.10
N SER A 136 8.50 -1.47 11.08
CA SER A 136 7.07 -1.19 11.09
C SER A 136 6.36 -2.16 10.16
N ALA A 137 5.04 -2.02 10.01
CA ALA A 137 4.33 -2.73 8.96
C ALA A 137 4.93 -2.48 7.56
N THR A 138 5.45 -1.28 7.29
CA THR A 138 6.18 -0.93 6.04
C THR A 138 7.34 -1.87 5.76
N SER A 139 8.04 -2.34 6.80
CA SER A 139 9.15 -3.28 6.67
C SER A 139 8.74 -4.63 6.10
N VAL A 140 7.44 -4.96 6.17
CA VAL A 140 6.89 -6.22 5.70
C VAL A 140 6.39 -6.12 4.25
N ASP A 141 5.87 -4.96 3.81
CA ASP A 141 5.13 -4.87 2.54
C ASP A 141 5.53 -3.73 1.57
N GLN A 142 6.20 -2.69 2.05
CA GLN A 142 6.35 -1.42 1.31
C GLN A 142 7.80 -1.05 0.99
N LEU A 143 8.80 -1.59 1.70
CA LEU A 143 10.21 -1.25 1.46
C LEU A 143 10.66 -1.38 0.00
N PRO A 144 10.24 -2.41 -0.78
CA PRO A 144 10.54 -2.46 -2.20
C PRO A 144 10.11 -1.20 -2.98
N HIS A 145 8.90 -0.68 -2.72
CA HIS A 145 8.42 0.56 -3.35
C HIS A 145 9.23 1.78 -2.94
N HIS A 146 9.56 1.89 -1.64
CA HIS A 146 10.32 3.02 -1.13
C HIS A 146 11.75 3.02 -1.69
N LEU A 147 12.38 1.85 -1.82
CA LEU A 147 13.69 1.73 -2.43
C LEU A 147 13.65 2.10 -3.92
N THR A 148 12.68 1.56 -4.68
CA THR A 148 12.48 1.92 -6.09
C THR A 148 12.28 3.43 -6.26
N SER A 149 11.42 4.04 -5.44
CA SER A 149 11.13 5.47 -5.51
C SER A 149 12.32 6.33 -5.11
N HIS A 150 13.09 5.91 -4.11
CA HIS A 150 14.33 6.57 -3.74
C HIS A 150 15.34 6.55 -4.89
N LEU A 151 15.52 5.40 -5.55
CA LEU A 151 16.48 5.24 -6.63
C LEU A 151 16.06 5.93 -7.93
N MET A 152 14.75 5.95 -8.25
CA MET A 152 14.25 6.56 -9.49
C MET A 152 13.94 8.05 -9.35
N TYR A 153 13.44 8.47 -8.18
CA TYR A 153 12.85 9.79 -7.99
C TYR A 153 13.52 10.59 -6.86
N GLY A 154 14.55 10.04 -6.22
CA GLY A 154 15.32 10.71 -5.17
C GLY A 154 14.66 10.71 -3.79
N HIS A 155 13.43 10.21 -3.64
CA HIS A 155 12.71 10.19 -2.37
C HIS A 155 11.85 8.95 -2.18
N GLY A 156 12.02 8.23 -1.07
CA GLY A 156 11.31 6.96 -0.82
C GLY A 156 9.79 7.08 -0.63
N LEU A 157 9.30 8.28 -0.28
CA LEU A 157 7.87 8.58 -0.20
C LEU A 157 7.27 9.19 -1.48
N LEU A 158 8.06 9.44 -2.52
CA LEU A 158 7.50 9.91 -3.80
C LEU A 158 6.99 8.70 -4.58
N LEU A 159 5.75 8.30 -4.27
CA LEU A 159 5.14 7.05 -4.73
C LEU A 159 4.04 7.35 -5.76
N PRO A 160 4.27 7.10 -7.06
CA PRO A 160 3.21 7.22 -8.05
C PRO A 160 2.06 6.26 -7.76
N ILE A 161 0.82 6.75 -7.76
CA ILE A 161 -0.39 5.94 -7.52
C ILE A 161 -1.30 5.91 -8.74
N PRO A 162 -2.09 4.84 -8.94
CA PRO A 162 -3.03 4.80 -10.06
C PRO A 162 -4.13 5.86 -10.02
N ASP A 163 -4.33 6.51 -11.16
CA ASP A 163 -5.50 7.36 -11.42
C ASP A 163 -6.69 6.53 -11.93
N ILE A 164 -7.20 5.68 -11.03
CA ILE A 164 -8.23 4.68 -11.33
C ILE A 164 -9.53 5.26 -11.92
N ASP A 165 -9.85 6.53 -11.65
CA ASP A 165 -11.05 7.18 -12.19
C ASP A 165 -10.93 7.59 -13.66
N HIS A 166 -9.70 7.74 -14.16
CA HIS A 166 -9.46 8.21 -15.54
C HIS A 166 -8.76 7.16 -16.43
N THR A 167 -8.25 6.05 -15.86
CA THR A 167 -7.56 5.00 -16.64
C THR A 167 -8.51 4.22 -17.55
N ASP A 168 -8.06 3.84 -18.75
CA ASP A 168 -8.81 2.96 -19.66
C ASP A 168 -8.33 1.51 -19.59
N PHE A 169 -7.10 1.26 -19.13
CA PHE A 169 -6.58 -0.08 -18.92
C PHE A 169 -5.86 -0.20 -17.56
N MET A 170 -6.45 -0.94 -16.62
CA MET A 170 -5.85 -1.16 -15.31
C MET A 170 -5.29 -2.58 -15.20
N LEU A 171 -3.97 -2.69 -15.13
CA LEU A 171 -3.24 -3.93 -14.88
C LEU A 171 -2.87 -4.03 -13.40
N ILE A 172 -3.42 -5.02 -12.71
CA ILE A 172 -3.22 -5.25 -11.27
C ILE A 172 -2.36 -6.50 -11.07
N LEU A 173 -1.20 -6.38 -10.42
CA LEU A 173 -0.30 -7.49 -10.11
C LEU A 173 -0.19 -7.73 -8.61
N GLY A 174 -0.48 -8.96 -8.17
CA GLY A 174 -0.33 -9.35 -6.76
C GLY A 174 -1.14 -8.48 -5.79
N GLY A 175 -2.22 -7.86 -6.28
CA GLY A 175 -3.08 -6.96 -5.53
C GLY A 175 -4.51 -7.47 -5.50
N ASN A 176 -5.19 -7.32 -4.37
CA ASN A 176 -6.62 -7.57 -4.25
C ASN A 176 -7.35 -6.34 -3.65
N PRO A 177 -7.47 -5.24 -4.42
CA PRO A 177 -8.07 -4.02 -3.94
C PRO A 177 -9.47 -4.21 -3.33
N LEU A 178 -10.31 -5.14 -3.82
CA LEU A 178 -11.63 -5.38 -3.23
C LEU A 178 -11.59 -5.75 -1.74
N ALA A 179 -10.57 -6.51 -1.31
CA ALA A 179 -10.41 -6.84 0.10
C ALA A 179 -9.66 -5.75 0.87
N SER A 180 -8.65 -5.15 0.24
CA SER A 180 -7.68 -4.26 0.92
C SER A 180 -8.01 -2.77 0.82
N ASN A 181 -9.00 -2.37 0.01
CA ASN A 181 -9.29 -0.98 -0.38
C ASN A 181 -8.11 -0.27 -1.08
N GLY A 182 -7.37 -1.01 -1.92
CA GLY A 182 -6.31 -0.46 -2.77
C GLY A 182 -5.13 0.12 -2.00
N SER A 183 -4.28 -0.74 -1.44
CA SER A 183 -3.21 -0.26 -0.56
C SER A 183 -2.20 0.68 -1.28
N ILE A 184 -1.67 1.71 -0.60
CA ILE A 184 -0.98 2.89 -1.14
C ILE A 184 -1.85 3.76 -2.07
N MET A 185 -2.66 3.15 -2.94
CA MET A 185 -3.58 3.87 -3.84
C MET A 185 -4.71 4.59 -3.08
N THR A 186 -5.07 4.12 -1.87
CA THR A 186 -6.06 4.73 -0.97
C THR A 186 -7.43 4.85 -1.65
N VAL A 187 -8.17 3.75 -1.80
CA VAL A 187 -9.39 3.74 -2.64
C VAL A 187 -10.60 3.18 -1.91
N PRO A 188 -11.45 4.05 -1.33
CA PRO A 188 -12.78 3.63 -0.91
C PRO A 188 -13.65 3.28 -2.14
N ASP A 189 -14.65 2.42 -1.94
CA ASP A 189 -15.62 2.03 -2.98
C ASP A 189 -14.96 1.47 -4.26
N VAL A 190 -13.84 0.76 -4.09
CA VAL A 190 -13.00 0.29 -5.20
C VAL A 190 -13.75 -0.56 -6.21
N GLU A 191 -14.74 -1.35 -5.76
CA GLU A 191 -15.57 -2.16 -6.65
C GLU A 191 -16.30 -1.29 -7.68
N LYS A 192 -16.90 -0.16 -7.24
CA LYS A 192 -17.59 0.75 -8.15
C LYS A 192 -16.61 1.46 -9.08
N ARG A 193 -15.42 1.82 -8.60
CA ARG A 193 -14.39 2.48 -9.44
C ARG A 193 -13.87 1.53 -10.52
N LEU A 194 -13.63 0.25 -10.20
CA LEU A 194 -13.27 -0.76 -11.20
C LEU A 194 -14.40 -1.00 -12.21
N LYS A 195 -15.65 -1.11 -11.76
CA LYS A 195 -16.81 -1.20 -12.66
C LYS A 195 -16.96 0.04 -13.55
N ALA A 196 -16.59 1.23 -13.06
CA ALA A 196 -16.62 2.45 -13.85
C ALA A 196 -15.59 2.45 -14.99
N ILE A 197 -14.44 1.75 -14.83
CA ILE A 197 -13.47 1.51 -15.92
C ILE A 197 -14.14 0.68 -17.02
N GLN A 198 -14.77 -0.43 -16.64
CA GLN A 198 -15.45 -1.32 -17.58
C GLN A 198 -16.63 -0.61 -18.27
N ALA A 199 -17.41 0.18 -17.52
CA ALA A 199 -18.58 0.89 -18.04
C ALA A 199 -18.23 1.96 -19.08
N ARG A 200 -17.03 2.56 -19.01
CA ARG A 200 -16.53 3.51 -20.02
C ARG A 200 -15.81 2.83 -21.19
N GLY A 201 -15.85 1.50 -21.28
CA GLY A 201 -15.22 0.72 -22.34
C GLY A 201 -13.75 0.36 -22.08
N GLY A 202 -13.24 0.67 -20.89
CA GLY A 202 -11.92 0.26 -20.45
C GLY A 202 -11.85 -1.22 -20.03
N LYS A 203 -10.66 -1.68 -19.67
CA LYS A 203 -10.38 -3.05 -19.23
C LYS A 203 -9.68 -3.08 -17.88
N VAL A 204 -10.05 -4.05 -17.06
CA VAL A 204 -9.38 -4.43 -15.82
C VAL A 204 -8.78 -5.82 -16.00
N VAL A 205 -7.46 -5.91 -15.89
CA VAL A 205 -6.71 -7.18 -15.99
C VAL A 205 -6.02 -7.44 -14.66
N VAL A 206 -6.19 -8.64 -14.12
CA VAL A 206 -5.59 -9.05 -12.85
C VAL A 206 -4.64 -10.21 -13.08
N VAL A 207 -3.39 -10.03 -12.66
CA VAL A 207 -2.36 -11.05 -12.58
C VAL A 207 -2.25 -11.50 -11.13
N ASP A 208 -2.65 -12.74 -10.86
CA ASP A 208 -2.71 -13.28 -9.50
C ASP A 208 -2.60 -14.82 -9.55
N PRO A 209 -1.78 -15.48 -8.71
CA PRO A 209 -1.73 -16.95 -8.63
C PRO A 209 -3.04 -17.58 -8.16
N ARG A 210 -3.95 -16.80 -7.55
CA ARG A 210 -5.31 -17.24 -7.25
C ARG A 210 -6.33 -16.39 -8.00
N ARG A 211 -7.50 -16.94 -8.29
CA ARG A 211 -8.64 -16.14 -8.76
C ARG A 211 -9.25 -15.41 -7.57
N SER A 212 -8.64 -14.29 -7.18
CA SER A 212 -9.07 -13.43 -6.08
C SER A 212 -10.42 -12.74 -6.34
N GLU A 213 -10.96 -12.08 -5.33
CA GLU A 213 -12.20 -11.30 -5.39
C GLU A 213 -12.10 -10.23 -6.49
N THR A 214 -10.95 -9.57 -6.61
CA THR A 214 -10.70 -8.62 -7.70
C THR A 214 -10.56 -9.33 -9.05
N ALA A 215 -9.86 -10.45 -9.13
CA ALA A 215 -9.75 -11.23 -10.37
C ALA A 215 -11.08 -11.83 -10.85
N ALA A 216 -12.02 -12.10 -9.93
CA ALA A 216 -13.32 -12.68 -10.26
C ALA A 216 -14.23 -11.70 -11.02
N MET A 217 -14.06 -10.39 -10.81
CA MET A 217 -14.83 -9.34 -11.49
C MET A 217 -14.08 -8.67 -12.66
N ALA A 218 -12.78 -8.92 -12.77
CA ALA A 218 -11.94 -8.39 -13.85
C ALA A 218 -12.34 -8.96 -15.21
N ASP A 219 -12.06 -8.23 -16.29
CA ASP A 219 -12.29 -8.67 -17.66
C ASP A 219 -11.38 -9.86 -18.02
N GLN A 220 -10.18 -9.88 -17.42
CA GLN A 220 -9.23 -10.96 -17.59
C GLN A 220 -8.49 -11.26 -16.29
N HIS A 221 -8.41 -12.55 -15.97
CA HIS A 221 -7.50 -13.07 -14.94
C HIS A 221 -6.38 -13.85 -15.62
N LEU A 222 -5.14 -13.48 -15.32
CA LEU A 222 -3.94 -14.19 -15.72
C LEU A 222 -3.35 -14.90 -14.50
N PHE A 223 -3.37 -16.22 -14.52
CA PHE A 223 -2.62 -17.01 -13.55
C PHE A 223 -1.13 -16.82 -13.78
N VAL A 224 -0.40 -16.41 -12.75
CA VAL A 224 1.06 -16.39 -12.72
C VAL A 224 1.55 -17.42 -11.71
N ARG A 225 2.64 -18.12 -12.02
CA ARG A 225 3.32 -18.98 -11.04
C ARG A 225 3.72 -18.12 -9.83
N PRO A 226 3.46 -18.53 -8.58
CA PRO A 226 3.94 -17.81 -7.41
C PRO A 226 5.46 -17.50 -7.49
N GLY A 227 5.82 -16.23 -7.38
CA GLY A 227 7.20 -15.74 -7.53
C GLY A 227 7.67 -15.52 -8.98
N GLY A 228 6.84 -15.85 -9.97
CA GLY A 228 7.10 -15.67 -11.41
C GLY A 228 6.78 -14.27 -11.94
N ASP A 229 6.38 -13.34 -11.08
CA ASP A 229 5.94 -11.98 -11.45
C ASP A 229 7.03 -11.20 -12.18
N ALA A 230 8.28 -11.28 -11.70
CA ALA A 230 9.42 -10.61 -12.33
C ALA A 230 9.61 -11.07 -13.78
N ALA A 231 9.51 -12.38 -14.04
CA ALA A 231 9.62 -12.92 -15.39
C ALA A 231 8.50 -12.42 -16.30
N LEU A 232 7.25 -12.40 -15.82
CA LEU A 232 6.13 -11.84 -16.58
C LEU A 232 6.38 -10.35 -16.91
N LEU A 233 6.77 -9.56 -15.91
CA LEU A 233 7.01 -8.13 -16.05
C LEU A 233 8.17 -7.82 -17.01
N PHE A 234 9.27 -8.55 -16.93
CA PHE A 234 10.39 -8.41 -17.87
C PHE A 234 10.01 -8.87 -19.29
N GLY A 235 9.25 -9.95 -19.44
CA GLY A 235 8.73 -10.38 -20.74
C GLY A 235 7.81 -9.34 -21.38
N LEU A 236 6.97 -8.69 -20.57
CA LEU A 236 6.10 -7.62 -21.01
C LEU A 236 6.90 -6.37 -21.40
N LEU A 237 7.84 -5.92 -20.56
CA LEU A 237 8.71 -4.77 -20.84
C LEU A 237 9.57 -4.99 -22.11
N ASN A 238 10.16 -6.17 -22.25
CA ASN A 238 10.90 -6.54 -23.46
C ASN A 238 10.01 -6.47 -24.71
N THR A 239 8.78 -6.99 -24.62
CA THR A 239 7.84 -6.92 -25.76
C THR A 239 7.53 -5.48 -26.15
N LEU A 240 7.30 -4.59 -25.17
CA LEU A 240 7.06 -3.17 -25.44
C LEU A 240 8.21 -2.55 -26.24
N PHE A 241 9.46 -2.89 -25.92
CA PHE A 241 10.62 -2.44 -26.67
C PHE A 241 10.77 -3.11 -28.03
N ALA A 242 10.63 -4.43 -28.10
CA ALA A 242 10.88 -5.23 -29.30
C ALA A 242 9.85 -4.96 -30.41
N GLU A 243 8.60 -4.67 -30.04
CA GLU A 243 7.53 -4.34 -30.98
C GLU A 243 7.38 -2.83 -31.23
N GLY A 244 8.22 -1.99 -30.60
CA GLY A 244 8.17 -0.53 -30.79
C GLY A 244 6.89 0.12 -30.23
N LEU A 245 6.36 -0.40 -29.12
CA LEU A 245 5.12 0.03 -28.49
C LEU A 245 5.32 1.13 -27.43
N THR A 246 6.51 1.72 -27.37
CA THR A 246 6.85 2.78 -26.42
C THR A 246 6.33 4.13 -26.87
N ARG A 247 6.17 5.08 -25.94
CA ARG A 247 5.82 6.48 -26.20
C ARG A 247 6.89 7.39 -25.61
N ASP A 248 7.06 8.57 -26.19
CA ASP A 248 7.99 9.57 -25.67
C ASP A 248 7.57 10.00 -24.25
N SER A 249 8.55 10.09 -23.36
CA SER A 249 8.35 10.59 -22.00
C SER A 249 8.42 12.11 -21.98
N HIS A 250 7.53 12.74 -21.22
CA HIS A 250 7.62 14.17 -20.91
C HIS A 250 8.55 14.45 -19.71
N LEU A 251 8.95 13.40 -18.99
CA LEU A 251 9.86 13.45 -17.86
C LEU A 251 11.32 13.29 -18.33
N PRO A 252 12.30 13.89 -17.65
CA PRO A 252 13.71 13.60 -17.90
C PRO A 252 13.99 12.13 -17.55
N VAL A 253 14.61 11.39 -18.46
CA VAL A 253 14.95 9.98 -18.28
C VAL A 253 16.45 9.78 -18.51
N ASP A 254 17.10 9.12 -17.56
CA ASP A 254 18.49 8.67 -17.66
C ASP A 254 18.53 7.13 -17.62
N GLY A 255 19.49 6.53 -18.33
CA GLY A 255 19.72 5.08 -18.28
C GLY A 255 18.77 4.18 -19.09
N LEU A 256 17.88 4.74 -19.93
CA LEU A 256 16.84 3.93 -20.60
C LEU A 256 17.40 2.94 -21.63
N GLU A 257 18.46 3.33 -22.34
CA GLU A 257 19.10 2.45 -23.33
C GLU A 257 19.88 1.31 -22.65
N GLU A 258 20.48 1.56 -21.49
CA GLU A 258 21.06 0.51 -20.63
C GLU A 258 19.99 -0.47 -20.16
N VAL A 259 18.80 0.02 -19.79
CA VAL A 259 17.66 -0.84 -19.46
C VAL A 259 17.25 -1.68 -20.66
N ARG A 260 17.07 -1.07 -21.84
CA ARG A 260 16.70 -1.77 -23.08
C ARG A 260 17.69 -2.89 -23.39
N ALA A 261 18.99 -2.62 -23.29
CA ALA A 261 20.04 -3.59 -23.50
C ALA A 261 20.01 -4.71 -22.43
N ALA A 262 19.84 -4.35 -21.16
CA ALA A 262 19.78 -5.30 -20.06
C ALA A 262 18.58 -6.25 -20.18
N VAL A 263 17.43 -5.78 -20.69
CA VAL A 263 16.23 -6.62 -20.83
C VAL A 263 16.12 -7.34 -22.18
N ALA A 264 17.09 -7.19 -23.08
CA ALA A 264 16.99 -7.71 -24.46
C ALA A 264 16.78 -9.23 -24.54
N SER A 265 17.40 -10.00 -23.64
CA SER A 265 17.26 -11.47 -23.60
C SER A 265 16.00 -11.97 -22.89
N PHE A 266 15.22 -11.09 -22.27
CA PHE A 266 14.03 -11.45 -21.51
C PHE A 266 12.79 -11.50 -22.40
N THR A 267 12.88 -12.23 -23.51
CA THR A 267 11.76 -12.37 -24.46
C THR A 267 10.56 -13.06 -23.82
N ALA A 268 9.38 -12.86 -24.41
CA ALA A 268 8.17 -13.56 -23.97
C ALA A 268 8.35 -15.10 -23.96
N GLU A 269 9.05 -15.66 -24.94
CA GLU A 269 9.42 -17.08 -25.00
C GLU A 269 10.32 -17.51 -23.85
N ALA A 270 11.35 -16.74 -23.54
CA ALA A 270 12.29 -17.04 -22.47
C ALA A 270 11.62 -16.96 -21.08
N MET A 271 10.71 -16.00 -20.91
CA MET A 271 10.04 -15.74 -19.64
C MET A 271 8.81 -16.63 -19.39
N SER A 272 8.12 -17.05 -20.44
CA SER A 272 6.93 -17.91 -20.37
C SER A 272 7.08 -19.13 -19.45
N PRO A 273 8.14 -19.97 -19.53
CA PRO A 273 8.29 -21.12 -18.64
C PRO A 273 8.55 -20.75 -17.18
N LEU A 274 9.04 -19.54 -16.90
CA LEU A 274 9.35 -19.06 -15.55
C LEU A 274 8.10 -18.53 -14.84
N CYS A 275 7.25 -17.79 -15.55
CA CYS A 275 6.03 -17.21 -15.01
C CYS A 275 4.78 -18.08 -15.22
N ALA A 276 4.87 -19.15 -16.02
CA ALA A 276 3.75 -20.01 -16.41
C ALA A 276 2.61 -19.29 -17.15
N VAL A 277 2.93 -18.19 -17.83
CA VAL A 277 2.01 -17.49 -18.76
C VAL A 277 2.48 -17.75 -20.18
N PRO A 278 1.62 -18.21 -21.11
CA PRO A 278 2.03 -18.43 -22.51
C PRO A 278 2.63 -17.16 -23.14
N ALA A 279 3.71 -17.30 -23.91
CA ALA A 279 4.40 -16.17 -24.54
C ALA A 279 3.46 -15.26 -25.35
N GLU A 280 2.47 -15.83 -26.05
CA GLU A 280 1.48 -15.04 -26.78
C GLU A 280 0.59 -14.20 -25.86
N GLN A 281 0.24 -14.68 -24.67
CA GLN A 281 -0.52 -13.89 -23.70
C GLN A 281 0.32 -12.76 -23.12
N ILE A 282 1.63 -12.96 -22.94
CA ILE A 282 2.54 -11.88 -22.52
C ILE A 282 2.57 -10.78 -23.60
N ARG A 283 2.70 -11.16 -24.87
CA ARG A 283 2.68 -10.20 -25.98
C ARG A 283 1.35 -9.49 -26.12
N GLN A 284 0.24 -10.23 -26.06
CA GLN A 284 -1.08 -9.64 -26.16
C GLN A 284 -1.34 -8.68 -25.01
N LEU A 285 -0.89 -8.99 -23.79
CA LEU A 285 -1.00 -8.09 -22.65
C LEU A 285 -0.21 -6.78 -22.90
N ALA A 286 1.00 -6.87 -23.45
CA ALA A 286 1.80 -5.69 -23.80
C ALA A 286 1.12 -4.83 -24.88
N ARG A 287 0.59 -5.47 -25.93
CA ARG A 287 -0.14 -4.79 -27.01
C ARG A 287 -1.42 -4.13 -26.51
N ASP A 288 -2.22 -4.83 -25.73
CA ASP A 288 -3.46 -4.31 -25.14
C ASP A 288 -3.17 -3.11 -24.22
N PHE A 289 -2.15 -3.22 -23.36
CA PHE A 289 -1.74 -2.15 -22.46
C PHE A 289 -1.26 -0.91 -23.22
N ALA A 290 -0.42 -1.08 -24.25
CA ALA A 290 0.11 0.02 -25.04
C ALA A 290 -0.91 0.63 -26.02
N ALA A 291 -1.91 -0.12 -26.46
CA ALA A 291 -2.96 0.36 -27.35
C ALA A 291 -4.02 1.21 -26.63
N ALA A 292 -4.18 1.03 -25.31
CA ALA A 292 -5.14 1.83 -24.53
C ALA A 292 -4.77 3.32 -24.54
N PRO A 293 -5.76 4.24 -24.62
CA PRO A 293 -5.49 5.68 -24.57
C PRO A 293 -4.74 6.07 -23.28
N THR A 294 -5.24 5.57 -22.14
CA THR A 294 -4.59 5.67 -20.83
C THR A 294 -4.50 4.29 -20.17
N ALA A 295 -3.38 4.00 -19.52
CA ALA A 295 -3.19 2.72 -18.84
C ALA A 295 -2.35 2.87 -17.58
N VAL A 296 -2.57 1.98 -16.62
CA VAL A 296 -1.77 1.94 -15.40
C VAL A 296 -1.42 0.51 -15.01
N CYS A 297 -0.12 0.29 -14.79
CA CYS A 297 0.45 -0.93 -14.23
C CYS A 297 0.62 -0.73 -12.72
N TYR A 298 -0.03 -1.58 -11.92
CA TYR A 298 -0.14 -1.44 -10.48
C TYR A 298 0.22 -2.75 -9.77
N GLY A 299 1.32 -2.75 -9.03
CA GLY A 299 1.77 -3.88 -8.20
C GLY A 299 1.57 -3.61 -6.71
N ARG A 300 1.15 -4.62 -5.93
CA ARG A 300 1.04 -4.54 -4.44
C ARG A 300 1.68 -5.71 -3.71
N MET A 301 1.28 -5.95 -2.46
CA MET A 301 1.89 -6.90 -1.52
C MET A 301 2.34 -8.21 -2.17
N GLY A 302 1.53 -8.82 -3.03
CA GLY A 302 1.88 -10.07 -3.70
C GLY A 302 3.16 -10.02 -4.54
N VAL A 303 3.46 -8.87 -5.15
CA VAL A 303 4.73 -8.63 -5.84
C VAL A 303 5.80 -7.98 -4.95
N SER A 304 5.46 -7.47 -3.76
CA SER A 304 6.43 -6.94 -2.79
C SER A 304 7.10 -8.03 -1.96
N THR A 305 6.33 -9.00 -1.46
CA THR A 305 6.78 -9.97 -0.45
C THR A 305 7.38 -11.23 -1.07
N GLN A 306 8.27 -11.03 -2.04
CA GLN A 306 8.93 -12.11 -2.79
C GLN A 306 10.38 -11.73 -3.15
N ALA A 307 11.18 -12.71 -3.56
CA ALA A 307 12.64 -12.58 -3.71
C ALA A 307 13.10 -11.44 -4.63
N PHE A 308 12.30 -11.11 -5.63
CA PHE A 308 12.52 -10.08 -6.65
C PHE A 308 11.62 -8.86 -6.47
N GLY A 309 11.05 -8.62 -5.28
CA GLY A 309 10.01 -7.60 -5.11
C GLY A 309 10.44 -6.19 -5.51
N THR A 310 11.68 -5.78 -5.23
CA THR A 310 12.22 -4.49 -5.70
C THR A 310 12.31 -4.42 -7.23
N LEU A 311 12.71 -5.52 -7.89
CA LEU A 311 12.74 -5.57 -9.35
C LEU A 311 11.33 -5.50 -9.94
N CYS A 312 10.35 -6.21 -9.35
CA CYS A 312 8.96 -6.12 -9.79
C CYS A 312 8.47 -4.68 -9.75
N HIS A 313 8.69 -3.96 -8.66
CA HIS A 313 8.26 -2.56 -8.54
C HIS A 313 9.02 -1.62 -9.47
N TRP A 314 10.31 -1.83 -9.66
CA TRP A 314 11.09 -1.08 -10.64
C TRP A 314 10.56 -1.29 -12.06
N VAL A 315 10.29 -2.53 -12.47
CA VAL A 315 9.74 -2.82 -13.81
C VAL A 315 8.31 -2.29 -13.96
N VAL A 316 7.48 -2.32 -12.90
CA VAL A 316 6.16 -1.66 -12.91
C VAL A 316 6.29 -0.16 -13.23
N GLN A 317 7.24 0.54 -12.60
CA GLN A 317 7.50 1.96 -12.89
C GLN A 317 8.03 2.15 -14.30
N LEU A 318 8.95 1.30 -14.78
CA LEU A 318 9.45 1.35 -16.15
C LEU A 318 8.34 1.14 -17.18
N ILE A 319 7.43 0.19 -16.96
CA ILE A 319 6.29 -0.04 -17.88
C ILE A 319 5.44 1.23 -17.97
N ASN A 320 5.07 1.82 -16.83
CA ASN A 320 4.31 3.08 -16.83
C ASN A 320 5.08 4.20 -17.54
N LEU A 321 6.41 4.31 -17.32
CA LEU A 321 7.27 5.31 -17.94
C LEU A 321 7.34 5.14 -19.47
N VAL A 322 7.72 3.95 -19.96
CA VAL A 322 8.00 3.74 -21.39
C VAL A 322 6.74 3.72 -22.25
N THR A 323 5.56 3.54 -21.65
CA THR A 323 4.28 3.69 -22.34
C THR A 323 3.69 5.10 -22.19
N GLY A 324 4.43 6.05 -21.61
CA GLY A 324 4.02 7.44 -21.45
C GLY A 324 2.85 7.65 -20.48
N ASN A 325 2.72 6.76 -19.49
CA ASN A 325 1.66 6.75 -18.47
C ASN A 325 2.17 7.13 -17.06
N LEU A 326 3.47 7.29 -16.86
CA LEU A 326 4.01 7.83 -15.60
C LEU A 326 3.78 9.34 -15.55
N ASP A 327 3.30 9.81 -14.41
CA ASP A 327 2.92 11.18 -14.09
C ASP A 327 1.96 11.80 -15.12
N ARG A 328 0.96 11.02 -15.53
CA ARG A 328 -0.07 11.43 -16.48
C ARG A 328 -1.47 11.04 -16.01
N VAL A 329 -2.45 11.91 -16.27
CA VAL A 329 -3.87 11.62 -15.98
C VAL A 329 -4.29 10.32 -16.67
N GLY A 330 -4.98 9.45 -15.92
CA GLY A 330 -5.33 8.09 -16.33
C GLY A 330 -4.18 7.07 -16.25
N GLY A 331 -2.99 7.48 -15.81
CA GLY A 331 -1.82 6.64 -15.59
C GLY A 331 -1.45 6.49 -14.10
N ALA A 332 -0.15 6.45 -13.80
CA ALA A 332 0.38 6.46 -12.44
C ALA A 332 0.84 7.88 -12.08
N LEU A 333 0.16 8.55 -11.16
CA LEU A 333 0.36 9.97 -10.82
C LEU A 333 1.26 10.15 -9.59
N CYS A 334 2.21 11.07 -9.68
CA CYS A 334 2.78 11.70 -8.49
C CYS A 334 1.74 12.67 -7.91
N THR A 335 1.38 12.51 -6.63
CA THR A 335 0.31 13.33 -6.03
C THR A 335 0.85 14.63 -5.47
N GLU A 336 0.00 15.65 -5.42
CA GLU A 336 0.20 16.87 -4.64
C GLU A 336 -0.52 16.72 -3.28
N PRO A 337 0.17 16.31 -2.20
CA PRO A 337 -0.45 16.10 -0.91
C PRO A 337 -0.70 17.42 -0.18
N ALA A 338 -1.71 17.46 0.69
CA ALA A 338 -1.95 18.61 1.58
C ALA A 338 -0.79 18.87 2.56
N VAL A 339 0.00 17.84 2.86
CA VAL A 339 1.25 17.94 3.62
C VAL A 339 2.36 17.31 2.79
N ASP A 340 3.24 18.14 2.25
CA ASP A 340 4.33 17.70 1.39
C ASP A 340 5.54 17.24 2.21
N LEU A 341 5.53 15.95 2.56
CA LEU A 341 6.66 15.29 3.23
C LEU A 341 7.87 15.14 2.31
N VAL A 342 7.69 15.08 0.99
CA VAL A 342 8.80 14.93 0.03
C VAL A 342 9.62 16.22 -0.02
N ALA A 343 8.96 17.38 -0.07
CA ALA A 343 9.64 18.68 -0.06
C ALA A 343 10.23 19.05 1.31
N SER A 344 9.67 18.53 2.41
CA SER A 344 10.05 18.92 3.77
C SER A 344 11.01 17.96 4.48
N THR A 345 11.33 16.81 3.87
CA THR A 345 12.23 15.81 4.47
C THR A 345 13.30 15.34 3.48
N SER A 346 14.37 14.72 4.01
CA SER A 346 15.38 14.08 3.16
C SER A 346 14.80 12.84 2.48
N GLY A 347 15.32 12.48 1.30
CA GLY A 347 14.94 11.32 0.48
C GLY A 347 14.87 9.93 1.14
N GLY A 348 15.26 9.82 2.41
CA GLY A 348 15.57 8.59 3.10
C GLY A 348 17.00 8.15 2.81
N HIS A 349 17.42 7.06 3.46
CA HIS A 349 18.65 6.39 3.12
C HIS A 349 18.39 4.89 3.11
N PHE A 350 18.86 4.23 2.07
CA PHE A 350 19.13 2.80 2.08
C PHE A 350 20.65 2.74 2.12
N ASN A 351 21.25 2.04 3.08
CA ASN A 351 22.71 1.97 3.23
C ASN A 351 23.32 1.16 2.05
N LEU A 352 23.19 1.69 0.83
CA LEU A 352 23.66 1.14 -0.42
C LEU A 352 25.16 1.36 -0.57
#